data_AF-A0A420DK99-F1
#
_entry.id   AF-A0A420DK99-F1
#
_cell.length_a   1.000
_cell.length_b   1.000
_cell.length_c   1.000
_cell.angle_alpha   90.00
_cell.angle_beta   90.00
_cell.angle_gamma   90.00
#
_symmetry.space_group_name_H-M   'P 1'
#
loop_
_entity.id
_entity.type
_entity.pdbx_description
1 polymer ?
#
loop_
_entity_poly.entity_id
_entity_poly.type
_entity_poly.pdbx_seq_one_letter_code
_entity_poly.pdbx_strand_id
1 'polypeptide(L)'
;MNILKNLRRPYFAMFLASLMLFVSCNQDSLIENPEVKTQTLDEYLIKHFELTSKMIELKSSVDYNIIDKLKKLQNKAIKKSDLKIAIKDENIEISDEIFELQQQIIENTKILYNNPKYNSLNQEEFLTLITNEINSQLQNKQIFSKKSDSCLDTFNSANESCLKSFGASLATVGVVGLFTSFGVGSLIGGGIALIRFGECNKSAQADLADCRDNQ
;
A
#
# COMPACT_ATOMS: atom_id res chain seq x y z
N MET A 1 -16.57 -21.93 -50.59
CA MET A 1 -17.05 -20.61 -50.12
C MET A 1 -16.84 -20.53 -48.61
N ASN A 2 -15.98 -19.63 -48.15
CA ASN A 2 -15.42 -19.63 -46.79
C ASN A 2 -16.22 -18.68 -45.87
N ILE A 3 -17.44 -19.08 -45.50
CA ILE A 3 -18.41 -18.27 -44.72
C ILE A 3 -17.85 -17.91 -43.32
N LEU A 4 -16.96 -18.74 -42.77
CA LEU A 4 -16.32 -18.53 -41.46
C LEU A 4 -15.33 -17.36 -41.40
N LYS A 5 -14.84 -16.84 -42.52
CA LYS A 5 -13.92 -15.67 -42.51
C LYS A 5 -14.63 -14.32 -42.45
N ASN A 6 -15.89 -14.23 -42.90
CA ASN A 6 -16.62 -12.96 -42.90
C ASN A 6 -17.34 -12.67 -41.57
N LEU A 7 -17.60 -13.67 -40.74
CA LEU A 7 -18.26 -13.49 -39.45
C LEU A 7 -17.32 -13.00 -38.33
N ARG A 8 -15.99 -13.08 -38.49
CA ARG A 8 -15.06 -12.76 -37.39
C ARG A 8 -14.92 -11.26 -37.07
N ARG A 9 -15.28 -10.38 -38.02
CA ARG A 9 -15.15 -8.91 -37.85
C ARG A 9 -16.29 -8.24 -37.06
N PRO A 10 -17.59 -8.52 -37.33
CA PRO A 10 -18.66 -7.80 -36.63
C PRO A 10 -18.79 -8.19 -35.15
N TYR A 11 -18.57 -9.46 -34.77
CA TYR A 11 -18.67 -9.87 -33.36
C TYR A 11 -17.53 -9.34 -32.48
N PHE A 12 -16.33 -9.18 -33.05
CA PHE A 12 -15.21 -8.61 -32.30
C PHE A 12 -15.42 -7.11 -32.02
N ALA A 13 -16.03 -6.38 -32.95
CA ALA A 13 -16.41 -4.98 -32.76
C ALA A 13 -17.56 -4.82 -31.76
N MET A 14 -18.57 -5.69 -31.77
CA MET A 14 -19.62 -5.71 -30.74
C MET A 14 -19.06 -6.02 -29.36
N PHE A 15 -18.14 -6.98 -29.23
CA PHE A 15 -17.53 -7.33 -27.95
C PHE A 15 -16.66 -6.19 -27.39
N LEU A 16 -15.91 -5.48 -28.26
CA LEU A 16 -15.15 -4.28 -27.84
C LEU A 16 -16.05 -3.11 -27.46
N ALA A 17 -17.16 -2.89 -28.17
CA ALA A 17 -18.13 -1.84 -27.84
C ALA A 17 -18.86 -2.13 -26.51
N SER A 18 -19.18 -3.40 -26.23
CA SER A 18 -19.72 -3.81 -24.93
C SER A 18 -18.69 -3.66 -23.80
N LEU A 19 -17.39 -3.89 -24.06
CA LEU A 19 -16.34 -3.65 -23.07
C LEU A 19 -16.18 -2.15 -22.74
N MET A 20 -16.33 -1.26 -23.71
CA MET A 20 -16.32 0.20 -23.50
C MET A 20 -17.50 0.68 -22.65
N LEU A 21 -18.65 0.00 -22.71
CA LEU A 21 -19.83 0.36 -21.92
C LEU A 21 -19.74 -0.03 -20.44
N PHE A 22 -18.88 -1.00 -20.07
CA PHE A 22 -18.64 -1.38 -18.67
C PHE A 22 -17.53 -0.56 -17.98
N VAL A 23 -16.76 0.24 -18.72
CA VAL A 23 -15.75 1.15 -18.14
C VAL A 23 -16.38 2.49 -17.71
N SER A 24 -17.63 2.78 -18.08
CA SER A 24 -18.26 4.09 -17.86
C SER A 24 -19.28 4.17 -16.70
N CYS A 25 -19.43 3.13 -15.88
CA CYS A 25 -20.40 3.16 -14.77
C CYS A 25 -19.72 3.00 -13.40
N ASN A 26 -19.03 4.05 -12.95
CA ASN A 26 -18.99 4.43 -11.55
C ASN A 26 -18.47 5.88 -11.35
N GLN A 27 -19.06 6.84 -12.04
CA GLN A 27 -18.85 8.26 -11.75
C GLN A 27 -20.13 8.80 -11.10
N ASP A 28 -20.37 8.35 -9.87
CA ASP A 28 -21.33 8.99 -9.00
C ASP A 28 -20.80 10.35 -8.55
N SER A 29 -21.65 11.35 -8.72
CA SER A 29 -21.60 12.74 -8.27
C SER A 29 -20.62 13.72 -8.94
N LEU A 30 -21.22 14.61 -9.74
CA LEU A 30 -20.88 16.02 -9.84
C LEU A 30 -20.47 16.59 -8.48
N ILE A 31 -19.21 16.99 -8.35
CA ILE A 31 -18.74 17.85 -7.25
C ILE A 31 -18.21 19.13 -7.92
N GLU A 32 -18.83 20.25 -7.53
CA GLU A 32 -18.37 21.63 -7.73
C GLU A 32 -16.85 21.70 -7.67
N ASN A 33 -16.21 22.33 -8.66
CA ASN A 33 -14.77 22.60 -8.75
C ASN A 33 -14.10 22.69 -7.36
N PRO A 34 -13.60 21.57 -6.79
CA PRO A 34 -12.74 21.67 -5.65
C PRO A 34 -11.44 22.19 -6.25
N GLU A 35 -10.86 23.27 -5.71
CA GLU A 35 -9.46 23.57 -5.97
C GLU A 35 -8.71 22.23 -5.94
N VAL A 36 -8.12 21.83 -7.08
CA VAL A 36 -7.51 20.52 -7.20
C VAL A 36 -6.43 20.48 -6.14
N LYS A 37 -6.72 19.79 -5.04
CA LYS A 37 -5.81 19.70 -3.92
C LYS A 37 -4.62 18.92 -4.44
N THR A 38 -3.53 19.63 -4.66
CA THR A 38 -2.24 19.06 -5.05
C THR A 38 -1.32 19.16 -3.85
N GLN A 39 -0.32 18.28 -3.82
CA GLN A 39 0.76 18.35 -2.84
C GLN A 39 2.09 18.07 -3.51
N THR A 40 3.16 18.52 -2.87
CA THR A 40 4.54 18.21 -3.22
C THR A 40 4.90 16.79 -2.76
N LEU A 41 6.03 16.27 -3.27
CA LEU A 41 6.52 14.95 -2.88
C LEU A 41 6.93 14.92 -1.39
N ASP A 42 7.51 16.00 -0.88
CA ASP A 42 7.88 16.10 0.54
C ASP A 42 6.66 16.10 1.46
N GLU A 43 5.62 16.88 1.13
CA GLU A 43 4.36 16.88 1.90
C GLU A 43 3.70 15.51 1.90
N TYR A 44 3.67 14.84 0.73
CA TYR A 44 3.19 13.47 0.62
C TYR A 44 3.95 12.54 1.58
N LEU A 45 5.28 12.61 1.61
CA LEU A 45 6.10 11.72 2.42
C LEU A 45 6.00 11.98 3.91
N ILE A 46 5.96 13.25 4.33
CA ILE A 46 5.73 13.60 5.74
C ILE A 46 4.43 12.94 6.23
N LYS A 47 3.35 13.13 5.47
CA LYS A 47 2.06 12.53 5.79
C LYS A 47 2.06 11.00 5.66
N HIS A 48 2.74 10.45 4.66
CA HIS A 48 2.86 9.00 4.46
C HIS A 48 3.57 8.35 5.65
N PHE A 49 4.67 8.94 6.14
CA PHE A 49 5.39 8.47 7.31
C PHE A 49 4.58 8.63 8.60
N GLU A 50 3.79 9.70 8.74
CA GLU A 50 2.87 9.86 9.87
C GLU A 50 1.82 8.72 9.90
N LEU A 51 1.15 8.47 8.77
CA LEU A 51 0.16 7.41 8.63
C LEU A 51 0.76 6.02 8.83
N THR A 52 1.95 5.80 8.29
CA THR A 52 2.76 4.58 8.48
C THR A 52 3.06 4.38 9.96
N SER A 53 3.46 5.43 10.67
CA SER A 53 3.79 5.37 12.11
C SER A 53 2.55 5.04 12.96
N LYS A 54 1.42 5.69 12.69
CA LYS A 54 0.13 5.36 13.34
C LYS A 54 -0.26 3.90 13.09
N MET A 55 -0.02 3.39 11.89
CA MET A 55 -0.34 1.99 11.59
C MET A 55 0.57 1.03 12.36
N ILE A 56 1.84 1.37 12.58
CA ILE A 56 2.77 0.60 13.43
C ILE A 56 2.29 0.53 14.88
N GLU A 57 1.75 1.62 15.43
CA GLU A 57 1.23 1.63 16.80
C GLU A 57 0.10 0.61 16.99
N LEU A 58 -0.67 0.36 15.93
CA LEU A 58 -1.73 -0.65 15.90
C LEU A 58 -1.23 -2.08 15.63
N LYS A 59 0.09 -2.33 15.58
CA LYS A 59 0.64 -3.68 15.28
C LYS A 59 0.15 -4.78 16.22
N SER A 60 -0.14 -4.45 17.48
CA SER A 60 -0.65 -5.41 18.48
C SER A 60 -2.09 -5.85 18.21
N SER A 61 -2.82 -5.12 17.37
CA SER A 61 -4.20 -5.43 16.99
C SER A 61 -4.32 -6.41 15.81
N VAL A 62 -3.18 -6.88 15.27
CA VAL A 62 -3.15 -7.78 14.12
C VAL A 62 -2.61 -9.15 14.53
N ASP A 63 -3.47 -10.17 14.42
CA ASP A 63 -3.04 -11.56 14.58
C ASP A 63 -2.12 -11.96 13.43
N TYR A 64 -0.86 -12.27 13.75
CA TYR A 64 0.16 -12.67 12.76
C TYR A 64 -0.20 -13.95 12.00
N ASN A 65 -1.13 -14.77 12.49
CA ASN A 65 -1.59 -15.99 11.81
C ASN A 65 -2.58 -15.74 10.67
N ILE A 66 -2.98 -14.48 10.41
CA ILE A 66 -3.96 -14.17 9.38
C ILE A 66 -3.34 -14.01 7.98
N ILE A 67 -2.01 -14.00 7.82
CA ILE A 67 -1.35 -13.78 6.52
C ILE A 67 -1.89 -14.73 5.44
N ASP A 68 -2.00 -16.02 5.75
CA ASP A 68 -2.45 -17.01 4.77
C ASP A 68 -3.92 -16.84 4.41
N LYS A 69 -4.74 -16.39 5.37
CA LYS A 69 -6.14 -16.04 5.12
C LYS A 69 -6.24 -14.78 4.23
N LEU A 70 -5.43 -13.76 4.52
CA LEU A 70 -5.33 -12.55 3.71
C LEU A 70 -4.86 -12.88 2.28
N LYS A 71 -3.81 -13.69 2.10
CA LYS A 71 -3.37 -14.13 0.77
C LYS A 71 -4.44 -14.90 0.01
N LYS A 72 -5.23 -15.75 0.69
CA LYS A 72 -6.36 -16.44 0.06
C LYS A 72 -7.43 -15.45 -0.42
N LEU A 73 -7.73 -14.42 0.36
CA LEU A 73 -8.64 -13.35 -0.04
C LEU A 73 -8.08 -12.54 -1.22
N GLN A 74 -6.77 -12.36 -1.32
CA GLN A 74 -6.13 -11.60 -2.41
C GLN A 74 -6.34 -12.27 -3.77
N ASN A 75 -6.36 -13.60 -3.77
CA ASN A 75 -6.57 -14.41 -4.96
C ASN A 75 -8.05 -14.50 -5.35
N LYS A 76 -8.98 -14.02 -4.51
CA LYS A 76 -10.41 -13.94 -4.82
C LYS A 76 -10.71 -12.57 -5.42
N ALA A 77 -11.41 -12.53 -6.55
CA ALA A 77 -11.88 -11.29 -7.18
C ALA A 77 -13.09 -10.71 -6.41
N ILE A 78 -12.84 -10.20 -5.21
CA ILE A 78 -13.85 -9.65 -4.30
C ILE A 78 -14.07 -8.16 -4.64
N LYS A 79 -15.34 -7.72 -4.61
CA LYS A 79 -15.67 -6.29 -4.78
C LYS A 79 -15.41 -5.53 -3.49
N LYS A 80 -15.11 -4.23 -3.59
CA LYS A 80 -14.90 -3.34 -2.42
C LYS A 80 -16.05 -3.42 -1.40
N SER A 81 -17.30 -3.44 -1.86
CA SER A 81 -18.49 -3.55 -1.01
C SER A 81 -18.52 -4.82 -0.16
N ASP A 82 -17.94 -5.89 -0.68
CA ASP A 82 -18.03 -7.24 -0.12
C ASP A 82 -16.78 -7.58 0.70
N LEU A 83 -15.75 -6.71 0.66
CA LEU A 83 -14.48 -6.92 1.35
C LEU A 83 -14.65 -7.02 2.87
N LYS A 84 -15.44 -6.12 3.48
CA LYS A 84 -15.68 -6.16 4.93
C LYS A 84 -16.40 -7.45 5.34
N ILE A 85 -17.27 -7.98 4.49
CA ILE A 85 -17.96 -9.26 4.71
C ILE A 85 -16.97 -10.42 4.56
N ALA A 86 -16.20 -10.44 3.47
CA ALA A 86 -15.21 -11.49 3.21
C ALA A 86 -14.10 -11.58 4.27
N ILE A 87 -13.67 -10.45 4.83
CA ILE A 87 -12.73 -10.39 5.96
C ILE A 87 -13.36 -11.05 7.20
N LYS A 88 -14.62 -10.72 7.51
CA LYS A 88 -15.35 -11.29 8.64
C LYS A 88 -15.58 -12.79 8.47
N ASP A 89 -15.93 -13.24 7.27
CA ASP A 89 -16.20 -14.65 6.98
C ASP A 89 -14.96 -15.54 7.16
N GLU A 90 -13.75 -14.99 6.95
CA GLU A 90 -12.49 -15.69 7.20
C GLU A 90 -12.05 -15.61 8.68
N ASN A 91 -12.91 -15.06 9.56
CA ASN A 91 -12.59 -14.75 10.96
C ASN A 91 -11.27 -13.98 11.08
N ILE A 92 -11.12 -12.94 10.25
CA ILE A 92 -10.00 -12.01 10.31
C ILE A 92 -10.50 -10.76 11.01
N GLU A 93 -9.96 -10.46 12.19
CA GLU A 93 -10.25 -9.23 12.90
C GLU A 93 -9.18 -8.20 12.51
N ILE A 94 -9.57 -7.22 11.70
CA ILE A 94 -8.76 -6.03 11.41
C ILE A 94 -9.50 -4.87 12.07
N SER A 95 -8.79 -4.05 12.85
CA SER A 95 -9.42 -2.88 13.46
C SER A 95 -9.95 -1.93 12.38
N ASP A 96 -11.11 -1.33 12.62
CA ASP A 96 -11.66 -0.30 11.73
C ASP A 96 -10.64 0.86 11.56
N GLU A 97 -9.79 1.12 12.55
CA GLU A 97 -8.71 2.11 12.49
C GLU A 97 -7.63 1.78 11.45
N ILE A 98 -7.21 0.51 11.32
CA ILE A 98 -6.26 0.09 10.26
C ILE A 98 -6.89 0.31 8.88
N PHE A 99 -8.18 0.01 8.75
CA PHE A 99 -8.91 0.23 7.51
C PHE A 99 -8.95 1.72 7.13
N GLU A 100 -9.22 2.58 8.09
CA GLU A 100 -9.22 4.03 7.89
C GLU A 100 -7.82 4.57 7.54
N LEU A 101 -6.77 4.10 8.20
CA LEU A 101 -5.39 4.51 7.89
C LEU A 101 -4.98 4.13 6.46
N GLN A 102 -5.35 2.93 5.99
CA GLN A 102 -5.10 2.54 4.60
C GLN A 102 -5.85 3.43 3.62
N GLN A 103 -7.09 3.83 3.95
CA GLN A 103 -7.83 4.77 3.12
C GLN A 103 -7.14 6.13 3.04
N GLN A 104 -6.65 6.62 4.17
CA GLN A 104 -5.90 7.86 4.23
C GLN A 104 -4.59 7.79 3.44
N ILE A 105 -3.91 6.64 3.43
CA ILE A 105 -2.71 6.40 2.60
C ILE A 105 -3.07 6.51 1.11
N ILE A 106 -4.14 5.85 0.66
CA ILE A 106 -4.55 5.90 -0.75
C ILE A 106 -4.98 7.32 -1.14
N GLU A 107 -5.74 8.00 -0.29
CA GLU A 107 -6.13 9.39 -0.55
C GLU A 107 -4.90 10.31 -0.58
N ASN A 108 -3.93 10.10 0.31
CA ASN A 108 -2.65 10.82 0.27
C ASN A 108 -1.91 10.59 -1.06
N THR A 109 -1.85 9.35 -1.54
CA THR A 109 -1.25 9.02 -2.85
C THR A 109 -2.03 9.65 -4.01
N LYS A 110 -3.36 9.68 -3.94
CA LYS A 110 -4.23 10.31 -4.95
C LYS A 110 -4.01 11.83 -5.04
N ILE A 111 -3.90 12.51 -3.91
CA ILE A 111 -3.60 13.96 -3.87
C ILE A 111 -2.24 14.24 -4.53
N LEU A 112 -1.23 13.41 -4.27
CA LEU A 112 0.08 13.52 -4.95
C LEU A 112 -0.07 13.27 -6.46
N TYR A 113 -0.75 12.19 -6.85
CA TYR A 113 -0.90 11.83 -8.26
C TYR A 113 -1.63 12.89 -9.07
N ASN A 114 -2.63 13.57 -8.48
CA ASN A 114 -3.36 14.66 -9.15
C ASN A 114 -2.52 15.91 -9.42
N ASN A 115 -1.29 15.99 -8.89
CA ASN A 115 -0.36 17.05 -9.25
C ASN A 115 -0.01 16.95 -10.75
N PRO A 116 -0.12 18.04 -11.54
CA PRO A 116 0.23 18.04 -12.97
C PRO A 116 1.66 17.56 -13.28
N LYS A 117 2.58 17.62 -12.30
CA LYS A 117 3.94 17.10 -12.43
C LYS A 117 3.99 15.57 -12.46
N TYR A 118 3.02 14.88 -11.87
CA TYR A 118 3.05 13.43 -11.65
C TYR A 118 1.88 12.67 -12.30
N ASN A 119 0.79 13.35 -12.66
CA ASN A 119 -0.43 12.70 -13.17
C ASN A 119 -0.28 11.99 -14.53
N SER A 120 0.84 12.21 -15.22
CA SER A 120 1.19 11.56 -16.49
C SER A 120 2.00 10.28 -16.29
N LEU A 121 2.49 10.03 -15.08
CA LEU A 121 3.28 8.84 -14.75
C LEU A 121 2.39 7.60 -14.72
N ASN A 122 2.87 6.51 -15.28
CA ASN A 122 2.21 5.23 -15.10
C ASN A 122 2.47 4.66 -13.69
N GLN A 123 1.82 3.54 -13.36
CA GLN A 123 1.91 2.92 -12.04
C GLN A 123 3.36 2.59 -11.62
N GLU A 124 4.19 2.07 -12.53
CA GLU A 124 5.57 1.68 -12.25
C GLU A 124 6.49 2.90 -12.06
N GLU A 125 6.34 3.91 -12.91
CA GLU A 125 7.09 5.17 -12.82
C GLU A 125 6.77 5.90 -11.52
N PHE A 126 5.48 5.96 -11.16
CA PHE A 126 5.03 6.62 -9.94
C PHE A 126 5.48 5.89 -8.67
N LEU A 127 5.44 4.55 -8.69
CA LEU A 127 5.98 3.74 -7.59
C LEU A 127 7.49 3.92 -7.44
N THR A 128 8.22 3.97 -8.55
CA THR A 128 9.67 4.19 -8.56
C THR A 128 10.02 5.57 -7.99
N LEU A 129 9.29 6.62 -8.39
CA LEU A 129 9.43 7.97 -7.85
C LEU A 129 9.32 7.98 -6.32
N ILE A 130 8.23 7.41 -5.78
CA ILE A 130 7.97 7.40 -4.34
C ILE A 130 9.01 6.56 -3.59
N THR A 131 9.35 5.37 -4.10
CA THR A 131 10.30 4.46 -3.44
C THR A 131 11.70 5.06 -3.38
N ASN A 132 12.14 5.72 -4.45
CA ASN A 132 13.44 6.39 -4.48
C ASN A 132 13.51 7.53 -3.46
N GLU A 133 12.45 8.32 -3.34
CA GLU A 133 12.42 9.42 -2.37
C GLU A 133 12.34 8.92 -0.92
N ILE A 134 11.58 7.85 -0.64
CA ILE A 134 11.60 7.18 0.67
C ILE A 134 13.02 6.75 1.03
N ASN A 135 13.73 6.11 0.09
CA ASN A 135 15.11 5.66 0.30
C ASN A 135 16.05 6.84 0.54
N SER A 136 15.93 7.92 -0.24
CA SER A 136 16.74 9.15 -0.10
C SER A 136 16.55 9.80 1.27
N GLN A 137 15.29 10.02 1.69
CA GLN A 137 14.95 10.66 2.96
C GLN A 137 15.46 9.85 4.16
N LEU A 138 15.40 8.52 4.07
CA LEU A 138 15.86 7.63 5.14
C LEU A 138 17.37 7.41 5.14
N GLN A 139 18.08 7.62 4.03
CA GLN A 139 19.55 7.64 3.99
C GLN A 139 20.13 8.96 4.50
N ASN A 140 19.52 10.09 4.12
CA ASN A 140 19.99 11.43 4.48
C ASN A 140 19.73 11.79 5.94
N LYS A 141 18.63 11.27 6.51
CA LYS A 141 18.40 11.34 7.95
C LYS A 141 19.08 10.13 8.56
N GLN A 142 20.33 10.27 9.02
CA GLN A 142 20.91 9.33 9.97
C GLN A 142 20.13 9.40 11.30
N ILE A 143 18.87 8.95 11.31
CA ILE A 143 17.94 9.07 12.45
C ILE A 143 18.53 8.36 13.68
N PHE A 144 19.44 7.40 13.46
CA PHE A 144 20.00 6.57 14.51
C PHE A 144 21.51 6.72 14.74
N SER A 145 22.21 7.65 14.07
CA SER A 145 23.65 7.83 14.31
C SER A 145 23.92 8.72 15.53
N LYS A 146 23.68 8.18 16.73
CA LYS A 146 24.38 8.66 17.92
C LYS A 146 25.26 7.51 18.38
N LYS A 147 26.58 7.73 18.41
CA LYS A 147 27.57 6.82 18.98
C LYS A 147 27.02 6.23 20.29
N SER A 148 26.64 4.97 20.25
CA SER A 148 26.16 4.23 21.41
C SER A 148 26.76 2.84 21.41
N ASP A 149 26.42 2.05 22.43
CA ASP A 149 26.75 0.63 22.54
C ASP A 149 26.60 -0.08 21.18
N SER A 150 27.61 -0.85 20.77
CA SER A 150 27.62 -1.59 19.50
C SER A 150 26.37 -2.46 19.29
N CYS A 151 25.77 -2.97 20.36
CA CYS A 151 24.51 -3.71 20.29
C CYS A 151 23.33 -2.81 19.92
N LEU A 152 23.29 -1.60 20.48
CA LEU A 152 22.24 -0.61 20.18
C LEU A 152 22.38 -0.08 18.74
N ASP A 153 23.60 0.09 18.25
CA ASP A 153 23.86 0.48 16.85
C ASP A 153 23.37 -0.60 15.86
N THR A 154 23.62 -1.89 16.13
CA THR A 154 23.10 -3.01 15.32
C THR A 154 21.58 -3.06 15.35
N PHE A 155 20.95 -2.94 16.53
CA PHE A 155 19.49 -2.87 16.66
C PHE A 155 18.88 -1.74 15.84
N ASN A 156 19.45 -0.54 15.98
CA ASN A 156 18.97 0.64 15.28
C ASN A 156 19.06 0.47 13.76
N SER A 157 20.15 -0.11 13.26
CA SER A 157 20.32 -0.42 11.83
C SER A 157 19.29 -1.42 11.30
N ALA A 158 19.03 -2.49 12.07
CA ALA A 158 18.01 -3.48 11.73
C ALA A 158 16.60 -2.86 11.72
N ASN A 159 16.26 -2.08 12.76
CA ASN A 159 14.96 -1.42 12.86
C ASN A 159 14.75 -0.36 11.76
N GLU A 160 15.79 0.37 11.37
CA GLU A 160 15.75 1.28 10.22
C GLU A 160 15.41 0.53 8.92
N SER A 161 16.01 -0.64 8.72
CA SER A 161 15.74 -1.51 7.56
C SER A 161 14.30 -2.04 7.56
N CYS A 162 13.75 -2.36 8.73
CA CYS A 162 12.35 -2.73 8.89
C CYS A 162 11.41 -1.57 8.49
N LEU A 163 11.69 -0.36 8.97
CA LEU A 163 10.89 0.84 8.67
C LEU A 163 10.93 1.20 7.19
N LYS A 164 12.10 1.13 6.55
CA LYS A 164 12.26 1.33 5.08
C LYS A 164 11.36 0.39 4.30
N SER A 165 11.46 -0.91 4.61
CA SER A 165 10.69 -1.96 3.93
C SER A 165 9.18 -1.79 4.13
N PHE A 166 8.77 -1.38 5.33
CA PHE A 166 7.37 -1.14 5.65
C PHE A 166 6.81 0.09 4.93
N GLY A 167 7.51 1.23 4.98
CA GLY A 167 7.10 2.45 4.29
C GLY A 167 6.97 2.27 2.78
N ALA A 168 7.91 1.55 2.15
CA ALA A 168 7.85 1.20 0.73
C ALA A 168 6.69 0.24 0.41
N SER A 169 6.41 -0.73 1.27
CA SER A 169 5.28 -1.64 1.11
C SER A 169 3.94 -0.89 1.18
N LEU A 170 3.80 0.07 2.10
CA LEU A 170 2.59 0.90 2.17
C LEU A 170 2.47 1.90 1.02
N ALA A 171 3.59 2.42 0.51
CA ALA A 171 3.57 3.22 -0.71
C ALA A 171 3.04 2.39 -1.90
N THR A 172 3.48 1.13 -1.99
CA THR A 172 2.96 0.18 -2.99
C THR A 172 1.45 -0.03 -2.83
N VAL A 173 0.95 -0.16 -1.60
CA VAL A 173 -0.49 -0.26 -1.30
C VAL A 173 -1.25 0.98 -1.77
N GLY A 174 -0.72 2.17 -1.47
CA GLY A 174 -1.30 3.44 -1.91
C GLY A 174 -1.37 3.57 -3.42
N VAL A 175 -0.27 3.26 -4.12
CA VAL A 175 -0.17 3.32 -5.58
C VAL A 175 -1.08 2.27 -6.22
N VAL A 176 -1.02 1.00 -5.82
CA VAL A 176 -1.92 -0.03 -6.35
C VAL A 176 -3.38 0.31 -6.07
N GLY A 177 -3.68 0.88 -4.91
CA GLY A 177 -5.04 1.32 -4.55
C GLY A 177 -5.54 2.52 -5.34
N LEU A 178 -4.65 3.33 -5.88
CA LEU A 178 -4.95 4.44 -6.79
C LEU A 178 -5.27 3.95 -8.20
N PHE A 179 -4.44 3.05 -8.74
CA PHE A 179 -4.56 2.55 -10.12
C PHE A 179 -5.55 1.39 -10.27
N THR A 180 -6.04 0.85 -9.16
CA THR A 180 -7.13 -0.12 -9.12
C THR A 180 -8.31 0.46 -8.35
N SER A 181 -9.50 -0.14 -8.47
CA SER A 181 -10.73 0.37 -7.87
C SER A 181 -10.82 0.16 -6.34
N PHE A 182 -9.74 0.43 -5.60
CA PHE A 182 -9.65 0.09 -4.17
C PHE A 182 -9.89 -1.41 -3.97
N GLY A 183 -9.19 -2.21 -4.77
CA GLY A 183 -9.31 -3.66 -4.72
C GLY A 183 -8.91 -4.21 -3.35
N VAL A 184 -9.42 -5.40 -3.07
CA VAL A 184 -9.06 -6.22 -1.90
C VAL A 184 -7.54 -6.39 -1.74
N GLY A 185 -6.79 -6.31 -2.84
CA GLY A 185 -5.33 -6.34 -2.86
C GLY A 185 -4.63 -5.22 -2.07
N SER A 186 -5.18 -3.99 -2.04
CA SER A 186 -4.57 -2.89 -1.28
C SER A 186 -4.70 -3.11 0.23
N LEU A 187 -5.87 -3.55 0.69
CA LEU A 187 -6.11 -3.79 2.10
C LEU A 187 -5.28 -4.97 2.64
N ILE A 188 -5.27 -6.05 1.87
CA ILE A 188 -4.46 -7.23 2.18
C ILE A 188 -2.98 -6.88 2.14
N GLY A 189 -2.54 -6.12 1.14
CA GLY A 189 -1.17 -5.65 1.04
C GLY A 189 -0.73 -4.86 2.27
N GLY A 190 -1.60 -3.99 2.79
CA GLY A 190 -1.30 -3.21 3.99
C GLY A 190 -1.25 -4.06 5.26
N GLY A 191 -2.17 -5.03 5.41
CA GLY A 191 -2.14 -5.99 6.52
C GLY A 191 -0.89 -6.87 6.50
N ILE A 192 -0.51 -7.40 5.32
CA ILE A 192 0.72 -8.17 5.14
C ILE A 192 1.96 -7.32 5.44
N ALA A 193 1.97 -6.05 5.02
CA ALA A 193 3.08 -5.14 5.30
C ALA A 193 3.27 -4.94 6.82
N LEU A 194 2.16 -4.75 7.56
CA LEU A 194 2.20 -4.57 9.01
C LEU A 194 2.74 -5.81 9.73
N ILE A 195 2.29 -6.99 9.29
CA ILE A 195 2.75 -8.27 9.85
C ILE A 195 4.25 -8.43 9.64
N ARG A 196 4.74 -8.24 8.41
CA ARG A 196 6.17 -8.31 8.10
C ARG A 196 7.01 -7.31 8.91
N PHE A 197 6.47 -6.10 9.13
CA PHE A 197 7.12 -5.13 10.00
C PHE A 197 7.22 -5.65 11.45
N GLY A 198 6.14 -6.24 11.98
CA GLY A 198 6.13 -6.85 13.31
C GLY A 198 7.16 -7.95 13.47
N GLU A 199 7.25 -8.87 12.50
CA GLU A 199 8.26 -9.95 12.47
C GLU A 199 9.68 -9.40 12.42
N CYS A 200 9.94 -8.43 11.53
CA CYS A 200 11.24 -7.79 11.39
C CYS A 200 11.68 -7.09 12.69
N ASN A 201 10.79 -6.31 13.30
CA ASN A 201 11.07 -5.61 14.56
C ASN A 201 11.28 -6.60 15.73
N LYS A 202 10.52 -7.70 15.77
CA LYS A 202 10.72 -8.76 16.77
C LYS A 202 12.10 -9.41 16.62
N SER A 203 12.54 -9.69 15.39
CA SER A 203 13.89 -10.21 15.13
C SER A 203 14.96 -9.24 15.61
N ALA A 204 14.85 -7.95 15.25
CA ALA A 204 15.80 -6.93 15.68
C ALA A 204 15.89 -6.85 17.22
N GLN A 205 14.77 -6.95 17.94
CA GLN A 205 14.75 -6.96 19.41
C GLN A 205 15.41 -8.20 20.01
N ALA A 206 15.24 -9.38 19.38
CA ALA A 206 15.90 -10.61 19.82
C ALA A 206 17.43 -10.49 19.65
N ASP A 207 17.89 -9.95 18.51
CA ASP A 207 19.31 -9.72 18.25
C ASP A 207 19.93 -8.73 19.26
N LEU A 208 19.18 -7.71 19.67
CA LEU A 208 19.61 -6.77 20.72
C LEU A 208 19.78 -7.47 22.08
N ALA A 209 18.83 -8.34 22.44
CA ALA A 209 18.89 -9.08 23.70
C ALA A 209 20.08 -10.03 23.73
N ASP A 210 20.26 -10.84 22.67
CA ASP A 210 21.39 -11.76 22.54
C ASP A 210 22.75 -11.03 22.55
N CYS A 211 22.85 -9.89 21.86
CA CYS A 211 24.06 -9.10 21.86
C CYS A 211 24.42 -8.61 23.27
N ARG A 212 23.43 -8.20 24.08
CA ARG A 212 23.64 -7.76 25.46
C ARG A 212 23.98 -8.90 26.42
N ASP A 213 23.41 -10.08 26.20
CA ASP A 213 23.69 -11.27 27.03
C ASP A 213 25.12 -11.82 26.80
N ASN A 214 25.75 -11.47 25.67
CA ASN A 214 27.09 -11.90 25.29
C ASN A 214 28.19 -10.81 25.48
N GLN A 215 27.88 -9.69 26.16
CA GLN A 215 28.84 -8.67 26.59
C GLN A 215 29.29 -8.88 28.04
#